data_AF-A0A5C5RFD3-F1
#
_entry.id   AF-A0A5C5RFD3-F1
#
_cell.length_a   1.000
_cell.length_b   1.000
_cell.length_c   1.000
_cell.angle_alpha   90.00
_cell.angle_beta   90.00
_cell.angle_gamma   90.00
#
_symmetry.space_group_name_H-M   'P 1'
#
loop_
_entity.id
_entity.type
_entity.pdbx_description
1 polymer ?
#
loop_
_entity_poly.entity_id
_entity_poly.type
_entity_poly.pdbx_seq_one_letter_code
_entity_poly.pdbx_strand_id
1 'polypeptide(L)'
;MSDPNMMQQRAVIEVSAQDFQEARNAINALDGLGFDMKREKDEFNALRAFLGEVAQVSNFRATELKIKDVIREASEPDPARIRAVGDRLVSVRLRELRDGLAVHGEEAANRIDAERLALHQRHEALRGTCAHLTADDAISVGLVDQYREFRSLAAEWEQLRRDERALLNANAIPSEGAALDGLAYRRYRKGHVAFAQRSGQLDLHIEDRPASELYAEAARALGKVDASVAGVDLFSPKNDGGGIGPDPEGPRERPRPFG
;
A
#
# COMPACT_ATOMS: atom_id res chain seq x y z
N MET A 1 23.55 15.69 -23.40
CA MET A 1 24.13 14.80 -22.38
C MET A 1 23.64 15.29 -21.04
N SER A 2 22.80 14.51 -20.35
CA SER A 2 22.27 14.89 -19.05
C SER A 2 23.30 14.55 -17.97
N ASP A 3 23.61 15.51 -17.12
CA ASP A 3 24.60 15.39 -16.04
C ASP A 3 24.18 14.26 -15.07
N PRO A 4 25.01 13.23 -14.80
CA PRO A 4 24.64 12.12 -13.91
C PRO A 4 24.27 12.59 -12.49
N ASN A 5 24.80 13.73 -12.04
CA ASN A 5 24.39 14.39 -10.80
C ASN A 5 22.94 14.91 -10.85
N MET A 6 22.48 15.44 -11.99
CA MET A 6 21.07 15.87 -12.15
C MET A 6 20.11 14.67 -12.18
N MET A 7 20.54 13.54 -12.74
CA MET A 7 19.72 12.31 -12.73
C MET A 7 19.58 11.74 -11.32
N GLN A 8 20.66 11.74 -10.53
CA GLN A 8 20.61 11.34 -9.12
C GLN A 8 19.76 12.29 -8.27
N GLN A 9 19.86 13.61 -8.47
CA GLN A 9 19.03 14.58 -7.76
C GLN A 9 17.54 14.44 -8.08
N ARG A 10 17.15 14.20 -9.34
CA ARG A 10 15.76 13.93 -9.70
C ARG A 10 15.23 12.65 -9.06
N ALA A 11 16.03 11.58 -9.07
CA ALA A 11 15.66 10.32 -8.43
C ALA A 11 15.44 10.48 -6.91
N VAL A 12 16.27 11.27 -6.21
CA VAL A 12 16.09 11.54 -4.77
C VAL A 12 14.81 12.34 -4.48
N ILE A 13 14.48 13.32 -5.31
CA ILE A 13 13.29 14.17 -5.14
C ILE A 13 11.99 13.38 -5.38
N GLU A 14 11.95 12.55 -6.43
CA GLU A 14 10.78 11.73 -6.75
C GLU A 14 10.53 10.63 -5.70
N VAL A 15 11.60 10.00 -5.20
CA VAL A 15 11.53 9.02 -4.10
C VAL A 15 11.01 9.67 -2.81
N SER A 16 11.44 10.90 -2.51
CA SER A 16 10.99 11.62 -1.31
C SER A 16 9.49 11.95 -1.35
N ALA A 17 8.97 12.45 -2.47
CA ALA A 17 7.56 12.83 -2.58
C ALA A 17 6.60 11.62 -2.46
N GLN A 18 6.99 10.48 -3.04
CA GLN A 18 6.24 9.24 -2.92
C GLN A 18 6.23 8.73 -1.47
N ASP A 19 7.39 8.68 -0.82
CA ASP A 19 7.52 8.24 0.58
C ASP A 19 6.70 9.13 1.54
N PHE A 20 6.64 10.45 1.30
CA PHE A 20 5.77 11.36 2.07
C PHE A 20 4.30 11.04 1.90
N GLN A 21 3.84 10.80 0.67
CA GLN A 21 2.44 10.51 0.42
C GLN A 21 2.03 9.16 1.03
N GLU A 22 2.93 8.16 0.98
CA GLU A 22 2.73 6.86 1.62
C GLU A 22 2.64 6.98 3.15
N ALA A 23 3.54 7.74 3.79
CA ALA A 23 3.47 8.00 5.23
C ALA A 23 2.17 8.72 5.63
N ARG A 24 1.74 9.72 4.85
CA ARG A 24 0.47 10.43 5.09
C ARG A 24 -0.73 9.51 5.00
N ASN A 25 -0.78 8.68 3.96
CA ASN A 25 -1.88 7.75 3.76
C ASN A 25 -1.94 6.72 4.91
N ALA A 26 -0.78 6.24 5.37
CA ALA A 26 -0.70 5.33 6.51
C ALA A 26 -1.15 5.98 7.83
N ILE A 27 -0.77 7.24 8.09
CA ILE A 27 -1.26 8.00 9.25
C ILE A 27 -2.79 8.12 9.21
N ASN A 28 -3.36 8.48 8.07
CA ASN A 28 -4.81 8.61 7.92
C ASN A 28 -5.53 7.26 8.08
N ALA A 29 -4.94 6.17 7.58
CA ALA A 29 -5.48 4.83 7.73
C ALA A 29 -5.50 4.40 9.20
N LEU A 30 -4.41 4.60 9.95
CA LEU A 30 -4.38 4.29 11.38
C LEU A 30 -5.37 5.16 12.18
N ASP A 31 -5.46 6.45 11.87
CA ASP A 31 -6.45 7.34 12.49
C ASP A 31 -7.89 6.91 12.21
N GLY A 32 -8.19 6.51 10.97
CA GLY A 32 -9.49 5.97 10.57
C GLY A 32 -9.86 4.66 11.28
N LEU A 33 -8.87 3.82 11.59
CA LEU A 33 -9.01 2.62 12.41
C LEU A 33 -9.12 2.90 13.93
N GLY A 34 -9.01 4.17 14.35
CA GLY A 34 -9.19 4.61 15.73
C GLY A 34 -7.92 4.68 16.57
N PHE A 35 -6.73 4.61 15.98
CA PHE A 35 -5.45 4.79 16.69
C PHE A 35 -5.17 6.27 16.97
N ASP A 36 -4.56 6.58 18.12
CA ASP A 36 -4.13 7.94 18.43
C ASP A 36 -2.85 8.29 17.65
N MET A 37 -3.04 9.00 16.54
CA MET A 37 -1.97 9.41 15.63
C MET A 37 -1.53 10.87 15.82
N LYS A 38 -1.85 11.50 16.96
CA LYS A 38 -1.60 12.93 17.16
C LYS A 38 -0.13 13.30 16.97
N ARG A 39 0.77 12.53 17.59
CA ARG A 39 2.21 12.78 17.55
C ARG A 39 2.76 12.65 16.12
N GLU A 40 2.40 11.60 15.41
CA GLU A 40 2.87 11.29 14.06
C GLU A 40 2.33 12.30 13.05
N LYS A 41 1.09 12.79 13.24
CA LYS A 41 0.53 13.91 12.48
C LYS A 41 1.30 15.20 12.70
N ASP A 42 1.63 15.53 13.95
CA ASP A 42 2.41 16.72 14.29
C ASP A 42 3.82 16.64 13.68
N GLU A 43 4.48 15.48 13.79
CA GLU A 43 5.79 15.21 13.19
C GLU A 43 5.77 15.28 11.66
N PHE A 44 4.76 14.69 11.03
CA PHE A 44 4.55 14.79 9.58
C PHE A 44 4.35 16.23 9.12
N ASN A 45 3.54 17.02 9.84
CA ASN A 45 3.30 18.43 9.51
C ASN A 45 4.56 19.28 9.69
N ALA A 46 5.36 19.02 10.73
CA ALA A 46 6.65 19.68 10.93
C ALA A 46 7.62 19.37 9.78
N LEU A 47 7.70 18.11 9.35
CA LEU A 47 8.52 17.70 8.20
C LEU A 47 8.07 18.34 6.90
N ARG A 48 6.77 18.42 6.67
CA ARG A 48 6.19 19.09 5.51
C ARG A 48 6.50 20.59 5.51
N ALA A 49 6.39 21.25 6.67
CA ALA A 49 6.73 22.67 6.81
C ALA A 49 8.22 22.90 6.51
N PHE A 50 9.10 22.06 7.08
CA PHE A 50 10.53 22.10 6.83
C PHE A 50 10.87 21.93 5.35
N LEU A 51 10.24 20.98 4.65
CA LEU A 51 10.42 20.83 3.19
C LEU A 51 9.95 22.07 2.41
N GLY A 52 8.83 22.67 2.83
CA GLY A 52 8.35 23.94 2.28
C GLY A 52 9.37 25.06 2.43
N GLU A 53 9.98 25.17 3.61
CA GLU A 53 11.05 26.13 3.89
C GLU A 53 12.31 25.82 3.06
N VAL A 54 12.77 24.57 2.96
CA VAL A 54 13.93 24.18 2.14
C VAL A 54 13.70 24.49 0.66
N ALA A 55 12.49 24.23 0.14
CA ALA A 55 12.13 24.57 -1.22
C ALA A 55 12.15 26.08 -1.47
N GLN A 56 11.66 26.89 -0.52
CA GLN A 56 11.74 28.35 -0.57
C GLN A 56 13.19 28.86 -0.47
N VAL A 57 14.00 28.24 0.39
CA VAL A 57 15.41 28.59 0.62
C VAL A 57 16.31 28.26 -0.58
N SER A 58 15.89 27.34 -1.46
CA SER A 58 16.54 27.13 -2.76
C SER A 58 16.46 28.33 -3.72
N ASN A 59 15.81 29.42 -3.30
CA ASN A 59 15.95 30.76 -3.90
C ASN A 59 16.17 31.94 -2.93
N PHE A 60 16.24 31.82 -1.58
CA PHE A 60 16.71 32.94 -0.72
C PHE A 60 17.04 32.62 0.76
N ARG A 61 17.71 33.60 1.39
CA ARG A 61 18.47 33.62 2.66
C ARG A 61 17.70 33.30 3.96
N ALA A 62 18.48 32.76 4.89
CA ALA A 62 18.14 32.15 6.17
C ALA A 62 17.73 33.11 7.31
N THR A 63 16.71 32.68 8.06
CA THR A 63 16.33 33.03 9.46
C THR A 63 15.05 32.20 9.72
N GLU A 64 14.89 31.17 10.55
CA GLU A 64 15.54 30.72 11.79
C GLU A 64 15.17 29.23 12.05
N LEU A 65 16.15 28.32 12.04
CA LEU A 65 16.18 26.98 12.67
C LEU A 65 17.68 26.68 12.80
N LYS A 66 18.26 26.61 14.03
CA LYS A 66 19.65 27.09 14.30
C LYS A 66 20.62 26.77 13.18
N ILE A 67 20.74 27.81 12.37
CA ILE A 67 21.55 28.00 11.19
C ILE A 67 22.94 27.35 11.32
N LYS A 68 23.53 27.27 12.52
CA LYS A 68 24.92 26.84 12.74
C LYS A 68 25.25 25.38 12.39
N ASP A 69 24.37 24.41 12.57
CA ASP A 69 24.70 23.01 12.22
C ASP A 69 24.53 22.75 10.73
N VAL A 70 23.47 23.33 10.14
CA VAL A 70 23.27 23.39 8.69
C VAL A 70 24.35 24.25 8.03
N ILE A 71 24.80 25.36 8.62
CA ILE A 71 25.90 26.22 8.15
C ILE A 71 27.26 25.55 8.33
N ARG A 72 27.50 24.77 9.39
CA ARG A 72 28.78 24.05 9.52
C ARG A 72 28.98 23.06 8.38
N GLU A 73 27.93 22.38 7.94
CA GLU A 73 27.97 21.49 6.77
C GLU A 73 27.76 22.21 5.42
N ALA A 74 27.10 23.37 5.42
CA ALA A 74 26.92 24.27 4.29
C ALA A 74 27.97 25.40 4.20
N SER A 75 29.09 25.29 4.93
CA SER A 75 30.19 26.26 4.89
C SER A 75 30.93 26.25 3.55
N GLU A 76 30.53 25.39 2.62
CA GLU A 76 30.89 25.49 1.21
C GLU A 76 29.72 26.06 0.42
N PRO A 77 29.97 27.04 -0.47
CA PRO A 77 28.97 27.97 -1.03
C PRO A 77 28.17 27.34 -2.19
N ASP A 78 27.82 26.06 -2.08
CA ASP A 78 27.10 25.34 -3.12
C ASP A 78 25.63 25.11 -2.67
N PRO A 79 24.65 25.81 -3.28
CA PRO A 79 23.22 25.58 -3.06
C PRO A 79 22.79 24.12 -3.25
N ALA A 80 23.48 23.34 -4.09
CA ALA A 80 23.20 21.92 -4.27
C ALA A 80 23.51 21.09 -3.01
N ARG A 81 24.51 21.49 -2.23
CA ARG A 81 24.92 20.81 -0.99
C ARG A 81 23.91 21.04 0.14
N ILE A 82 23.35 22.24 0.25
CA ILE A 82 22.29 22.58 1.22
C ILE A 82 21.04 21.73 0.98
N ARG A 83 20.60 21.63 -0.28
CA ARG A 83 19.45 20.79 -0.66
C ARG A 83 19.72 19.31 -0.32
N ALA A 84 20.91 18.80 -0.66
CA ALA A 84 21.28 17.41 -0.37
C ALA A 84 21.30 17.07 1.13
N VAL A 85 21.70 18.01 2.01
CA VAL A 85 21.64 17.82 3.47
C VAL A 85 20.19 17.84 3.97
N GLY A 86 19.37 18.77 3.46
CA GLY A 86 17.94 18.83 3.75
C GLY A 86 17.23 17.52 3.39
N ASP A 87 17.49 17.00 2.18
CA ASP A 87 16.92 15.74 1.69
C ASP A 87 17.33 14.56 2.59
N ARG A 88 18.60 14.48 3.00
CA ARG A 88 19.08 13.42 3.91
C ARG A 88 18.39 13.48 5.28
N LEU A 89 18.26 14.67 5.86
CA LEU A 89 17.59 14.84 7.16
C LEU A 89 16.13 14.40 7.08
N VAL A 90 15.46 14.79 6.00
CA VAL A 90 14.09 14.41 5.70
C VAL A 90 13.95 12.90 5.54
N SER A 91 14.87 12.24 4.81
CA SER A 91 14.87 10.78 4.70
C SER A 91 15.04 10.08 6.05
N VAL A 92 15.89 10.60 6.94
CA VAL A 92 16.07 10.06 8.30
C VAL A 92 14.79 10.19 9.12
N ARG A 93 14.18 11.38 9.11
CA ARG A 93 12.95 11.61 9.88
C ARG A 93 11.73 10.87 9.33
N LEU A 94 11.62 10.72 8.00
CA LEU A 94 10.62 9.86 7.39
C LEU A 94 10.79 8.40 7.81
N ARG A 95 12.04 7.94 7.96
CA ARG A 95 12.31 6.59 8.47
C ARG A 95 11.86 6.45 9.92
N GLU A 96 12.23 7.40 10.78
CA GLU A 96 11.80 7.41 12.19
C GLU A 96 10.26 7.43 12.30
N LEU A 97 9.59 8.21 11.46
CA LEU A 97 8.12 8.23 11.36
C LEU A 97 7.58 6.85 10.98
N ARG A 98 8.12 6.19 9.94
CA ARG A 98 7.71 4.84 9.52
C ARG A 98 7.93 3.79 10.61
N ASP A 99 9.06 3.87 11.30
CA ASP A 99 9.36 2.98 12.43
C ASP A 99 8.36 3.19 13.56
N GLY A 100 7.93 4.44 13.80
CA GLY A 100 6.83 4.79 14.71
C GLY A 100 5.49 4.20 14.29
N LEU A 101 5.13 4.29 13.00
CA LEU A 101 3.89 3.69 12.47
C LEU A 101 3.87 2.16 12.64
N ALA A 102 5.02 1.51 12.48
CA ALA A 102 5.15 0.06 12.60
C ALA A 102 4.86 -0.48 14.02
N VAL A 103 4.93 0.37 15.04
CA VAL A 103 4.59 0.01 16.43
C VAL A 103 3.15 -0.49 16.55
N HIS A 104 2.23 0.05 15.75
CA HIS A 104 0.82 -0.36 15.71
C HIS A 104 0.55 -1.57 14.82
N GLY A 105 1.59 -2.15 14.20
CA GLY A 105 1.42 -2.98 13.02
C GLY A 105 0.59 -4.25 13.20
N GLU A 106 0.81 -5.01 14.27
CA GLU A 106 0.03 -6.23 14.53
C GLU A 106 -1.41 -5.91 14.94
N GLU A 107 -1.59 -4.87 15.76
CA GLU A 107 -2.91 -4.45 16.23
C GLU A 107 -3.77 -3.91 15.08
N ALA A 108 -3.20 -3.03 14.24
CA ALA A 108 -3.86 -2.52 13.04
C ALA A 108 -4.22 -3.66 12.07
N ALA A 109 -3.32 -4.64 11.91
CA ALA A 109 -3.58 -5.79 11.08
C ALA A 109 -4.77 -6.62 11.57
N ASN A 110 -4.88 -6.85 12.88
CA ASN A 110 -6.00 -7.55 13.51
C ASN A 110 -7.30 -6.75 13.43
N ARG A 111 -7.23 -5.42 13.57
CA ARG A 111 -8.39 -4.53 13.48
C ARG A 111 -9.03 -4.58 12.10
N ILE A 112 -8.21 -4.51 11.05
CA ILE A 112 -8.67 -4.64 9.65
C ILE A 112 -9.37 -5.99 9.44
N ASP A 113 -8.79 -7.09 9.93
CA ASP A 113 -9.37 -8.42 9.76
C ASP A 113 -10.72 -8.55 10.50
N ALA A 114 -10.84 -7.95 11.68
CA ALA A 114 -12.08 -7.91 12.46
C ALA A 114 -13.18 -7.07 11.75
N GLU A 115 -12.82 -5.90 11.20
CA GLU A 115 -13.77 -5.05 10.49
C GLU A 115 -14.24 -5.68 9.17
N ARG A 116 -13.33 -6.31 8.41
CA ARG A 116 -13.70 -7.12 7.24
C ARG A 116 -14.68 -8.23 7.60
N LEU A 117 -14.40 -8.98 8.67
CA LEU A 117 -15.30 -10.04 9.11
C LEU A 117 -16.69 -9.48 9.45
N ALA A 118 -16.76 -8.35 10.17
CA ALA A 118 -18.03 -7.70 10.52
C ALA A 118 -18.80 -7.24 9.27
N LEU A 119 -18.12 -6.60 8.31
CA LEU A 119 -18.73 -6.18 7.05
C LEU A 119 -19.25 -7.37 6.24
N HIS A 120 -18.47 -8.45 6.12
CA HIS A 120 -18.87 -9.66 5.42
C HIS A 120 -20.11 -10.30 6.08
N GLN A 121 -20.11 -10.44 7.40
CA GLN A 121 -21.25 -10.99 8.13
C GLN A 121 -22.51 -10.14 7.96
N ARG A 122 -22.37 -8.81 8.00
CA ARG A 122 -23.49 -7.91 7.78
C ARG A 122 -24.00 -7.96 6.34
N HIS A 123 -23.10 -8.05 5.38
CA HIS A 123 -23.43 -8.21 3.96
C HIS A 123 -24.23 -9.49 3.73
N GLU A 124 -23.75 -10.63 4.22
CA GLU A 124 -24.45 -11.92 4.08
C GLU A 124 -25.82 -11.92 4.77
N ALA A 125 -25.94 -11.29 5.94
CA ALA A 125 -27.22 -11.16 6.63
C ALA A 125 -28.27 -10.35 5.83
N LEU A 126 -27.83 -9.34 5.08
CA LEU A 126 -28.70 -8.50 4.26
C LEU A 126 -28.91 -9.03 2.84
N ARG A 127 -27.97 -9.85 2.33
CA ARG A 127 -27.92 -10.31 0.93
C ARG A 127 -29.22 -10.96 0.47
N GLY A 128 -29.77 -11.89 1.26
CA GLY A 128 -31.01 -12.59 0.89
C GLY A 128 -32.20 -11.66 0.68
N THR A 129 -32.25 -10.57 1.46
CA THR A 129 -33.36 -9.61 1.44
C THR A 129 -33.12 -8.48 0.44
N CYS A 130 -31.88 -8.00 0.29
CA CYS A 130 -31.60 -6.74 -0.42
C CYS A 130 -30.97 -6.93 -1.80
N ALA A 131 -30.32 -8.08 -2.09
CA ALA A 131 -29.52 -8.24 -3.31
C ALA A 131 -30.33 -8.17 -4.61
N HIS A 132 -31.61 -8.51 -4.55
CA HIS A 132 -32.51 -8.50 -5.70
C HIS A 132 -33.33 -7.21 -5.83
N LEU A 133 -33.25 -6.31 -4.85
CA LEU A 133 -34.06 -5.08 -4.84
C LEU A 133 -33.43 -4.02 -5.75
N THR A 134 -34.28 -3.32 -6.50
CA THR A 134 -33.96 -1.99 -7.01
C THR A 134 -34.24 -0.93 -5.94
N ALA A 135 -33.82 0.32 -6.18
CA ALA A 135 -34.13 1.43 -5.27
C ALA A 135 -35.65 1.65 -5.14
N ASP A 136 -36.41 1.52 -6.22
CA ASP A 136 -37.87 1.68 -6.22
C ASP A 136 -38.56 0.52 -5.51
N ASP A 137 -38.05 -0.71 -5.66
CA ASP A 137 -38.55 -1.87 -4.90
C ASP A 137 -38.34 -1.64 -3.40
N ALA A 138 -37.16 -1.19 -2.99
CA ALA A 138 -36.84 -0.92 -1.59
C ALA A 138 -37.78 0.15 -0.98
N ILE A 139 -38.16 1.17 -1.75
CA ILE A 139 -39.18 2.16 -1.32
C ILE A 139 -40.54 1.48 -1.17
N SER A 140 -40.93 0.69 -2.18
CA SER A 140 -42.24 0.03 -2.23
C SER A 140 -42.45 -0.98 -1.11
N VAL A 141 -41.39 -1.68 -0.68
CA VAL A 141 -41.43 -2.66 0.43
C VAL A 141 -40.97 -2.09 1.78
N GLY A 142 -40.64 -0.79 1.85
CA GLY A 142 -40.25 -0.13 3.11
C GLY A 142 -38.88 -0.56 3.67
N LEU A 143 -37.96 -1.00 2.81
CA LEU A 143 -36.61 -1.48 3.17
C LEU A 143 -35.48 -0.53 2.71
N VAL A 144 -35.78 0.77 2.60
CA VAL A 144 -34.84 1.77 2.08
C VAL A 144 -33.54 1.80 2.87
N ASP A 145 -33.61 1.74 4.19
CA ASP A 145 -32.43 1.84 5.05
C ASP A 145 -31.53 0.59 4.93
N GLN A 146 -32.12 -0.61 4.93
CA GLN A 146 -31.39 -1.87 4.74
C GLN A 146 -30.77 -1.94 3.34
N TYR A 147 -31.50 -1.47 2.32
CA TYR A 147 -30.97 -1.40 0.96
C TYR A 147 -29.78 -0.44 0.87
N ARG A 148 -29.90 0.77 1.46
CA ARG A 148 -28.81 1.76 1.48
C ARG A 148 -27.57 1.21 2.19
N GLU A 149 -27.76 0.59 3.34
CA GLU A 149 -26.68 -0.07 4.08
C GLU A 149 -26.05 -1.17 3.22
N PHE A 150 -26.84 -2.09 2.66
CA PHE A 150 -26.33 -3.17 1.81
C PHE A 150 -25.47 -2.65 0.65
N ARG A 151 -25.86 -1.53 0.04
CA ARG A 151 -25.08 -0.88 -1.03
C ARG A 151 -23.82 -0.16 -0.53
N SER A 152 -23.77 0.29 0.73
CA SER A 152 -22.58 0.97 1.29
C SER A 152 -21.50 -0.02 1.72
N LEU A 153 -21.87 -1.22 2.17
CA LEU A 153 -20.92 -2.21 2.70
C LEU A 153 -19.77 -2.55 1.74
N ALA A 154 -20.05 -2.68 0.44
CA ALA A 154 -19.02 -2.93 -0.56
C ALA A 154 -18.03 -1.74 -0.72
N ALA A 155 -18.52 -0.51 -0.57
CA ALA A 155 -17.68 0.68 -0.59
C ALA A 155 -16.81 0.78 0.67
N GLU A 156 -17.35 0.42 1.83
CA GLU A 156 -16.61 0.35 3.10
C GLU A 156 -15.53 -0.73 3.05
N TRP A 157 -15.82 -1.89 2.45
CA TRP A 157 -14.83 -2.94 2.21
C TRP A 157 -13.67 -2.46 1.33
N GLU A 158 -13.99 -1.77 0.22
CA GLU A 158 -12.99 -1.21 -0.68
C GLU A 158 -12.16 -0.11 0.01
N GLN A 159 -12.77 0.66 0.91
CA GLN A 159 -12.03 1.63 1.72
C GLN A 159 -11.03 0.95 2.65
N LEU A 160 -11.43 -0.11 3.38
CA LEU A 160 -10.51 -0.89 4.22
C LEU A 160 -9.37 -1.51 3.42
N ARG A 161 -9.63 -1.91 2.17
CA ARG A 161 -8.59 -2.41 1.26
C ARG A 161 -7.58 -1.32 0.90
N ARG A 162 -8.02 -0.09 0.64
CA ARG A 162 -7.14 1.05 0.38
C ARG A 162 -6.31 1.41 1.60
N ASP A 163 -6.92 1.41 2.77
CA ASP A 163 -6.26 1.69 4.04
C ASP A 163 -5.18 0.63 4.34
N GLU A 164 -5.53 -0.66 4.20
CA GLU A 164 -4.55 -1.74 4.32
C GLU A 164 -3.38 -1.58 3.33
N ARG A 165 -3.67 -1.23 2.07
CA ARG A 165 -2.61 -1.04 1.07
C ARG A 165 -1.69 0.12 1.42
N ALA A 166 -2.23 1.22 1.95
CA ALA A 166 -1.42 2.34 2.42
C ALA A 166 -0.47 1.91 3.55
N LEU A 167 -0.98 1.14 4.52
CA LEU A 167 -0.17 0.62 5.62
C LEU A 167 0.91 -0.36 5.14
N LEU A 168 0.59 -1.22 4.18
CA LEU A 168 1.57 -2.14 3.57
C LEU A 168 2.69 -1.38 2.87
N ASN A 169 2.36 -0.38 2.04
CA ASN A 169 3.36 0.42 1.32
C ASN A 169 4.27 1.21 2.28
N ALA A 170 3.71 1.74 3.36
CA ALA A 170 4.47 2.44 4.40
C ALA A 170 5.29 1.52 5.31
N ASN A 171 5.11 0.20 5.21
CA ASN A 171 5.68 -0.84 6.11
C ASN A 171 5.14 -0.75 7.54
N ALA A 172 3.97 -0.14 7.72
CA ALA A 172 3.34 0.01 9.02
C ALA A 172 2.74 -1.30 9.54
N ILE A 173 2.40 -2.24 8.65
CA ILE A 173 1.90 -3.57 9.02
C ILE A 173 2.77 -4.70 8.43
N PRO A 174 2.78 -5.90 9.05
CA PRO A 174 3.54 -7.05 8.55
C PRO A 174 3.15 -7.42 7.12
N SER A 175 4.15 -7.75 6.30
CA SER A 175 3.94 -8.10 4.89
C SER A 175 4.81 -9.28 4.44
N GLU A 176 4.40 -9.95 3.37
CA GLU A 176 5.19 -10.98 2.66
C GLU A 176 6.26 -10.36 1.73
N GLY A 177 6.27 -9.04 1.58
CA GLY A 177 7.06 -8.33 0.56
C GLY A 177 8.51 -8.04 0.95
N ALA A 178 9.38 -9.02 0.70
CA ALA A 178 10.82 -8.85 0.42
C ALA A 178 11.46 -10.04 -0.34
N ALA A 179 10.69 -11.11 -0.65
CA ALA A 179 11.25 -12.41 -1.02
C ALA A 179 11.14 -12.81 -2.51
N LEU A 180 10.49 -12.01 -3.36
CA LEU A 180 10.34 -12.32 -4.80
C LEU A 180 11.04 -11.27 -5.65
N ASP A 181 12.22 -11.64 -6.16
CA ASP A 181 13.06 -10.83 -7.05
C ASP A 181 12.26 -10.40 -8.28
N GLY A 182 11.94 -9.10 -8.36
CA GLY A 182 11.18 -8.49 -9.46
C GLY A 182 9.94 -7.69 -9.02
N LEU A 183 9.44 -7.90 -7.80
CA LEU A 183 8.23 -7.24 -7.26
C LEU A 183 8.53 -6.29 -6.09
N ALA A 184 9.72 -5.67 -6.10
CA ALA A 184 10.29 -4.87 -5.00
C ALA A 184 9.40 -3.73 -4.44
N TYR A 185 8.24 -3.46 -5.05
CA TYR A 185 7.32 -2.36 -4.70
C TYR A 185 5.89 -2.81 -4.35
N ARG A 186 5.60 -4.12 -4.25
CA ARG A 186 4.26 -4.59 -3.88
C ARG A 186 4.31 -5.46 -2.62
N ARG A 187 3.95 -4.84 -1.49
CA ARG A 187 3.80 -5.51 -0.20
C ARG A 187 2.38 -6.04 -0.05
N TYR A 188 2.26 -7.27 0.45
CA TYR A 188 0.99 -7.99 0.60
C TYR A 188 0.88 -8.61 1.99
N ARG A 189 -0.35 -8.90 2.43
CA ARG A 189 -0.61 -9.58 3.71
C ARG A 189 -0.08 -11.00 3.71
N LYS A 190 0.18 -11.54 4.92
CA LYS A 190 0.49 -12.96 5.09
C LYS A 190 -0.64 -13.85 4.56
N GLY A 191 -0.30 -14.88 3.80
CA GLY A 191 -1.19 -15.80 3.11
C GLY A 191 -1.75 -15.31 1.78
N HIS A 192 -1.44 -14.07 1.38
CA HIS A 192 -1.96 -13.49 0.14
C HIS A 192 -1.31 -14.10 -1.09
N VAL A 193 0.02 -14.30 -1.09
CA VAL A 193 0.70 -14.99 -2.20
C VAL A 193 0.16 -16.41 -2.36
N ALA A 194 -0.05 -17.10 -1.25
CA ALA A 194 -0.61 -18.44 -1.24
C ALA A 194 -2.03 -18.47 -1.84
N PHE A 195 -2.86 -17.51 -1.47
CA PHE A 195 -4.18 -17.33 -2.05
C PHE A 195 -4.11 -17.07 -3.55
N ALA A 196 -3.32 -16.09 -3.99
CA ALA A 196 -3.21 -15.74 -5.41
C ALA A 196 -2.74 -16.91 -6.28
N GLN A 197 -1.78 -17.70 -5.80
CA GLN A 197 -1.33 -18.93 -6.47
C GLN A 197 -2.45 -19.96 -6.64
N ARG A 198 -3.34 -20.06 -5.65
CA ARG A 198 -4.40 -21.06 -5.64
C ARG A 198 -5.65 -20.62 -6.39
N SER A 199 -6.08 -19.37 -6.19
CA SER A 199 -7.33 -18.84 -6.77
C SER A 199 -7.12 -18.23 -8.16
N GLY A 200 -5.89 -17.85 -8.50
CA GLY A 200 -5.61 -17.02 -9.68
C GLY A 200 -6.16 -15.59 -9.56
N GLN A 201 -6.59 -15.18 -8.36
CA GLN A 201 -7.13 -13.86 -8.06
C GLN A 201 -6.21 -13.11 -7.10
N LEU A 202 -6.03 -11.82 -7.33
CA LEU A 202 -5.22 -10.99 -6.46
C LEU A 202 -6.01 -10.49 -5.25
N ASP A 203 -7.24 -10.05 -5.43
CA ASP A 203 -7.99 -9.35 -4.38
C ASP A 203 -9.14 -10.20 -3.82
N LEU A 204 -9.47 -9.94 -2.55
CA LEU A 204 -10.66 -10.46 -1.89
C LEU A 204 -11.83 -9.49 -2.05
N HIS A 205 -12.99 -10.02 -2.40
CA HIS A 205 -14.25 -9.30 -2.49
C HIS A 205 -15.11 -9.54 -1.23
N ILE A 206 -16.10 -8.68 -1.01
CA ILE A 206 -16.97 -8.78 0.17
C ILE A 206 -17.84 -10.06 0.15
N GLU A 207 -18.11 -10.59 -1.05
CA GLU A 207 -18.84 -11.84 -1.27
C GLU A 207 -18.01 -13.09 -0.95
N ASP A 208 -16.68 -12.95 -0.82
CA ASP A 208 -15.79 -14.05 -0.49
C ASP A 208 -15.88 -14.41 1.00
N ARG A 209 -15.45 -15.63 1.34
CA ARG A 209 -15.32 -16.07 2.75
C ARG A 209 -14.34 -15.17 3.52
N PRO A 210 -14.37 -15.19 4.88
CA PRO A 210 -13.44 -14.44 5.69
C PRO A 210 -11.99 -14.62 5.25
N ALA A 211 -11.26 -13.50 5.13
CA ALA A 211 -9.90 -13.46 4.59
C ALA A 211 -8.95 -14.45 5.30
N SER A 212 -9.03 -14.52 6.62
CA SER A 212 -8.23 -15.43 7.45
C SER A 212 -8.43 -16.90 7.08
N GLU A 213 -9.66 -17.31 6.76
CA GLU A 213 -9.97 -18.69 6.35
C GLU A 213 -9.41 -18.99 4.97
N LEU A 214 -9.61 -18.09 4.00
CA LEU A 214 -9.14 -18.27 2.62
C LEU A 214 -7.61 -18.33 2.55
N TYR A 215 -6.93 -17.45 3.28
CA TYR A 215 -5.47 -17.43 3.39
C TYR A 215 -4.95 -18.72 4.05
N ALA A 216 -5.55 -19.16 5.16
CA ALA A 216 -5.14 -20.40 5.83
C ALA A 216 -5.40 -21.67 5.00
N GLU A 217 -6.50 -21.70 4.24
CA GLU A 217 -6.81 -22.82 3.34
C GLU A 217 -5.85 -22.86 2.15
N ALA A 218 -5.55 -21.71 1.55
CA ALA A 218 -4.61 -21.62 0.44
C ALA A 218 -3.18 -22.04 0.85
N ALA A 219 -2.71 -21.57 2.02
CA ALA A 219 -1.40 -21.96 2.55
C ALA A 219 -1.31 -23.48 2.79
N ARG A 220 -2.36 -24.11 3.35
CA ARG A 220 -2.41 -25.57 3.56
C ARG A 220 -2.43 -26.36 2.25
N ALA A 221 -3.05 -25.82 1.20
CA ALA A 221 -3.12 -26.49 -0.10
C ALA A 221 -1.76 -26.50 -0.82
N LEU A 222 -1.00 -25.40 -0.73
CA LEU A 222 0.33 -25.30 -1.34
C LEU A 222 1.38 -26.12 -0.60
N GLY A 223 1.25 -26.28 0.71
CA GLY A 223 2.11 -27.21 1.48
C GLY A 223 1.99 -28.69 1.08
N LYS A 224 1.12 -29.03 0.12
CA LYS A 224 0.87 -30.39 -0.38
C LYS A 224 1.26 -30.61 -1.85
N VAL A 225 1.80 -29.62 -2.56
CA VAL A 225 2.14 -29.72 -4.00
C VAL A 225 3.58 -29.27 -4.24
N ASP A 226 4.36 -30.09 -4.94
CA ASP A 226 5.74 -29.77 -5.36
C ASP A 226 5.80 -28.55 -6.29
N ALA A 227 6.86 -27.76 -6.11
CA ALA A 227 7.10 -26.49 -6.78
C ALA A 227 7.16 -26.63 -8.31
N SER A 228 6.04 -26.38 -8.99
CA SER A 228 5.99 -26.31 -10.47
C SER A 228 5.30 -25.05 -11.01
N VAL A 229 5.18 -23.99 -10.21
CA VAL A 229 4.81 -22.65 -10.70
C VAL A 229 6.07 -21.84 -11.03
N ALA A 230 6.97 -22.43 -11.83
CA ALA A 230 8.13 -21.73 -12.36
C ALA A 230 7.77 -21.21 -13.77
N GLY A 231 7.38 -19.92 -13.87
CA GLY A 231 7.23 -19.24 -15.16
C GLY A 231 6.04 -18.31 -15.32
N VAL A 232 5.03 -18.38 -14.45
CA VAL A 232 3.83 -17.52 -14.54
C VAL A 232 3.98 -16.30 -13.61
N ASP A 233 3.90 -15.09 -14.18
CA ASP A 233 3.77 -13.86 -13.40
C ASP A 233 2.32 -13.69 -12.91
N LEU A 234 2.08 -14.18 -11.70
CA LEU A 234 0.78 -14.14 -11.03
C LEU A 234 0.29 -12.72 -10.75
N PHE A 235 1.17 -11.72 -10.78
CA PHE A 235 0.86 -10.33 -10.42
C PHE A 235 0.78 -9.39 -11.63
N SER A 236 0.70 -9.96 -12.83
CA SER A 236 0.43 -9.24 -14.07
C SER A 236 -0.88 -8.45 -13.97
N PRO A 237 -0.96 -7.22 -14.49
CA PRO A 237 -2.21 -6.45 -14.58
C PRO A 237 -3.33 -7.17 -15.35
N LYS A 238 -3.00 -8.22 -16.10
CA LYS A 238 -3.94 -9.07 -16.84
C LYS A 238 -4.65 -10.11 -15.94
N ASN A 239 -4.25 -10.23 -14.68
CA ASN A 239 -4.78 -11.20 -13.72
C ASN A 239 -5.75 -10.54 -12.71
N ASP A 240 -6.39 -9.44 -13.09
CA ASP A 240 -7.32 -8.63 -12.31
C ASP A 240 -8.73 -9.26 -12.14
N GLY A 241 -8.85 -10.58 -12.28
CA GLY A 241 -10.09 -11.32 -12.07
C GLY A 241 -10.55 -12.20 -13.25
N GLY A 242 -9.82 -12.22 -14.36
CA GLY A 242 -10.14 -13.05 -15.54
C GLY A 242 -9.74 -14.53 -15.47
N GLY A 243 -9.09 -14.96 -14.38
CA GLY A 243 -8.46 -16.28 -14.26
C GLY A 243 -7.10 -16.34 -14.95
N ILE A 244 -6.26 -17.29 -14.52
CA ILE A 244 -4.99 -17.63 -15.18
C ILE A 244 -5.34 -18.15 -16.57
N GLY A 245 -5.21 -17.30 -17.59
CA GLY A 245 -5.33 -17.74 -18.98
C GLY A 245 -4.29 -18.84 -19.26
N PRO A 246 -4.61 -19.85 -20.10
CA PRO A 246 -3.62 -20.84 -20.48
C PRO A 246 -2.43 -20.15 -21.14
N ASP A 247 -1.21 -20.52 -20.72
CA ASP A 247 0.05 -20.00 -21.25
C ASP A 247 0.01 -19.89 -22.78
N PRO A 248 0.24 -18.71 -23.38
CA PRO A 248 0.67 -18.68 -24.75
C PRO A 248 2.15 -19.05 -24.76
N GLU A 249 2.40 -20.30 -25.15
CA GLU A 249 3.66 -20.85 -25.65
C GLU A 249 4.58 -21.53 -24.61
N GLY A 250 4.54 -22.87 -24.66
CA GLY A 250 5.63 -23.72 -24.23
C GLY A 250 6.96 -23.41 -24.96
N PRO A 251 8.03 -24.17 -24.65
CA PRO A 251 9.39 -23.81 -25.05
C PRO A 251 9.51 -23.66 -26.56
N ARG A 252 9.75 -22.43 -27.03
CA ARG A 252 10.16 -22.17 -28.42
C ARG A 252 11.50 -22.86 -28.65
N GLU A 253 11.46 -23.98 -29.36
CA GLU A 253 12.66 -24.57 -29.95
C GLU A 253 13.44 -23.49 -30.70
N ARG A 254 14.72 -23.33 -30.39
CA ARG A 254 15.60 -22.45 -31.17
C ARG A 254 15.68 -23.00 -32.60
N PRO A 255 15.54 -22.18 -33.65
CA PRO A 255 15.91 -22.64 -34.98
C PRO A 255 17.41 -22.94 -34.98
N ARG A 256 17.78 -24.16 -35.40
CA ARG A 256 19.18 -24.48 -35.70
C ARG A 256 19.67 -23.52 -36.79
N PRO A 257 20.84 -22.89 -36.65
CA PRO A 257 21.45 -22.25 -37.80
C PRO A 257 21.89 -23.35 -38.76
N PHE A 258 21.59 -23.16 -40.04
CA PHE A 258 22.23 -23.91 -41.10
C PHE A 258 23.75 -23.85 -40.94
N GLY A 259 24.40 -25.01 -41.01
CA GLY A 259 25.84 -25.23 -40.90
C GLY A 259 26.11 -26.72 -40.77
#